data_AF-A0AAV7BGP3-F1
#
_entry.id   AF-A0AAV7BGP3-F1
#
_cell.length_a   1.000
_cell.length_b   1.000
_cell.length_c   1.000
_cell.angle_alpha   90.00
_cell.angle_beta   90.00
_cell.angle_gamma   90.00
#
_symmetry.space_group_name_H-M   'P 1'
#
loop_
_entity.id
_entity.type
_entity.pdbx_description
1 polymer ?
#
loop_
_entity_poly.entity_id
_entity_poly.type
_entity_poly.pdbx_seq_one_letter_code
_entity_poly.pdbx_strand_id
1 'polypeptide(L)'
;MLDSCLPTLSLTLLYLISIWLGTKYMKNRPAFSLRGHLIVYNLAVTLLSLYMLIELILSTWEGAYNLQCQNLDSAGEADVRVAKVLWWYYFSKAIEFMDTIFFVLRKKNSQITFLHVYHHATMFNIWWCVMNWIPCGQSKLLLSIKLRASCT
;
A
#
# COMPACT_ATOMS: atom_id res chain seq x y z
N MET A 1 -0.33 11.18 10.06
CA MET A 1 0.08 9.81 9.67
C MET A 1 1.09 9.91 8.53
N LEU A 2 2.25 9.26 8.71
CA LEU A 2 3.47 9.32 7.90
C LEU A 2 4.04 10.73 7.75
N ASP A 3 4.78 11.19 8.75
CA ASP A 3 5.29 12.57 8.84
C ASP A 3 6.50 12.83 7.92
N SER A 4 6.94 11.83 7.14
CA SER A 4 8.08 11.97 6.25
C SER A 4 7.95 11.05 5.03
N CYS A 5 8.46 11.52 3.89
CA CYS A 5 8.65 10.73 2.66
C CYS A 5 9.80 9.71 2.80
N LEU A 6 10.72 9.99 3.73
CA LEU A 6 11.88 9.16 4.05
C LEU A 6 11.55 7.67 4.26
N PRO A 7 10.62 7.25 5.15
CA PRO A 7 10.32 5.83 5.35
C PRO A 7 9.87 5.12 4.07
N THR A 8 9.07 5.76 3.22
CA THR A 8 8.56 5.15 1.97
C THR A 8 9.65 5.03 0.91
N LEU A 9 10.48 6.06 0.78
CA LEU A 9 11.65 6.02 -0.10
C LEU A 9 12.68 4.99 0.39
N SER A 10 12.93 4.94 1.70
CA SER A 10 13.80 3.94 2.31
C SER A 10 13.29 2.52 2.08
N LEU A 11 11.98 2.26 2.22
CA LEU A 11 11.38 0.96 1.91
C LEU A 11 11.51 0.60 0.42
N THR A 12 11.29 1.57 -0.48
CA THR A 12 11.45 1.35 -1.93
C THR A 12 12.91 1.05 -2.28
N LEU A 13 13.85 1.76 -1.67
CA LEU A 13 15.29 1.53 -1.86
C LEU A 13 15.71 0.16 -1.31
N LEU A 14 15.26 -0.19 -0.10
CA LEU A 14 15.47 -1.49 0.51
C LEU A 14 14.93 -2.61 -0.38
N TYR A 15 13.75 -2.43 -0.97
CA TYR A 15 13.16 -3.35 -1.92
C TYR A 15 14.07 -3.56 -3.16
N LEU A 16 14.56 -2.49 -3.79
CA LEU A 16 15.48 -2.59 -4.93
C LEU A 16 16.81 -3.27 -4.55
N ILE A 17 17.38 -2.90 -3.39
CA ILE A 17 18.60 -3.53 -2.84
C ILE A 17 18.35 -5.02 -2.58
N SER A 18 17.18 -5.39 -2.05
CA SER A 18 16.84 -6.79 -1.76
C SER A 18 16.79 -7.65 -3.03
N ILE A 19 16.29 -7.10 -4.15
CA ILE A 19 16.31 -7.79 -5.46
C ILE A 19 17.75 -7.97 -5.94
N TRP A 20 18.56 -6.91 -5.90
CA TRP A 20 19.95 -6.98 -6.33
C TRP A 20 20.78 -7.94 -5.49
N LEU A 21 20.66 -7.86 -4.16
CA LEU A 21 21.35 -8.72 -3.22
C LEU A 21 20.87 -10.17 -3.34
N GLY A 22 19.56 -10.38 -3.44
CA GLY A 22 18.96 -11.71 -3.59
C GLY A 22 19.36 -12.38 -4.89
N THR A 23 19.36 -11.66 -6.02
CA THR A 23 19.79 -12.22 -7.32
C THR A 23 21.28 -12.57 -7.31
N LYS A 24 22.13 -11.72 -6.72
CA LYS A 24 23.56 -11.98 -6.54
C LYS A 24 23.83 -13.19 -5.63
N TYR A 25 23.13 -13.27 -4.49
CA TYR A 25 23.24 -14.37 -3.54
C TYR A 25 22.78 -15.70 -4.14
N MET A 26 21.67 -15.67 -4.89
CA MET A 26 21.12 -16.87 -5.52
C MET A 26 21.93 -17.35 -6.74
N LYS A 27 22.85 -16.55 -7.31
CA LYS A 27 23.64 -16.94 -8.49
C LYS A 27 24.28 -18.33 -8.33
N ASN A 28 24.90 -18.59 -7.19
CA ASN A 28 25.66 -19.81 -6.91
C ASN A 28 24.86 -20.88 -6.13
N ARG A 29 23.55 -20.70 -5.91
CA ARG A 29 22.73 -21.63 -5.11
C ARG A 29 21.60 -22.25 -5.93
N PRO A 30 21.12 -23.47 -5.61
CA PRO A 30 19.93 -24.03 -6.23
C PRO A 30 18.66 -23.24 -5.82
N ALA A 31 17.61 -23.31 -6.64
CA ALA A 31 16.34 -22.64 -6.35
C ALA A 31 15.67 -23.27 -5.11
N PHE A 32 15.12 -22.45 -4.22
CA PHE A 32 14.38 -22.96 -3.06
C PHE A 32 12.97 -23.41 -3.45
N SER A 33 12.53 -24.56 -2.91
CA SER A 33 11.15 -25.03 -3.05
C SER A 33 10.25 -24.42 -1.97
N LEU A 34 9.82 -23.17 -2.19
CA LEU A 34 8.97 -22.41 -1.27
C LEU A 34 7.47 -22.47 -1.64
N ARG A 35 7.04 -23.51 -2.36
CA ARG A 35 5.68 -23.57 -2.94
C ARG A 35 4.58 -23.51 -1.88
N GLY A 36 4.72 -24.24 -0.77
CA GLY A 36 3.74 -24.24 0.32
C GLY A 36 3.59 -22.87 0.99
N HIS A 37 4.72 -22.25 1.34
CA HIS A 37 4.75 -20.90 1.90
C HIS A 37 4.09 -19.87 0.97
N LEU A 38 4.36 -19.97 -0.33
CA LEU A 38 3.75 -19.07 -1.33
C LEU A 38 2.23 -19.22 -1.39
N ILE A 39 1.71 -20.45 -1.29
CA ILE A 39 0.26 -20.70 -1.31
C ILE A 39 -0.39 -20.08 -0.07
N VAL A 40 0.16 -20.33 1.12
CA VAL A 40 -0.37 -19.78 2.38
C VAL A 40 -0.31 -18.25 2.36
N TYR A 41 0.80 -17.70 1.89
CA TYR A 41 0.98 -16.25 1.75
C TYR A 41 -0.05 -15.64 0.80
N ASN A 42 -0.21 -16.20 -0.42
CA ASN A 42 -1.16 -15.67 -1.41
C ASN A 42 -2.60 -15.80 -0.92
N LEU A 43 -2.93 -16.88 -0.21
CA LEU A 43 -4.23 -17.06 0.42
C LEU A 43 -4.48 -15.98 1.50
N ALA A 44 -3.49 -15.71 2.36
CA ALA A 44 -3.61 -14.68 3.39
C ALA A 44 -3.82 -13.28 2.79
N VAL A 45 -3.06 -12.90 1.77
CA VAL A 45 -3.22 -11.60 1.07
C VAL A 45 -4.58 -11.52 0.36
N THR A 46 -5.06 -12.63 -0.20
CA THR A 46 -6.39 -12.69 -0.84
C THR A 46 -7.50 -12.49 0.19
N LEU A 47 -7.42 -13.15 1.35
CA LEU A 47 -8.40 -13.00 2.44
C LEU A 47 -8.39 -11.57 3.00
N LEU A 48 -7.21 -10.98 3.16
CA LEU A 48 -7.07 -9.58 3.57
C LEU A 48 -7.74 -8.64 2.55
N SER A 49 -7.54 -8.90 1.25
CA SER A 49 -8.16 -8.13 0.17
C SER A 49 -9.68 -8.26 0.16
N LEU A 50 -10.21 -9.46 0.43
CA LEU A 50 -11.65 -9.69 0.56
C LEU A 50 -12.23 -8.97 1.77
N TYR A 51 -11.55 -9.00 2.92
CA TYR A 51 -11.96 -8.25 4.11
C TYR A 51 -12.06 -6.75 3.84
N MET A 52 -11.03 -6.17 3.21
CA MET A 52 -11.04 -4.74 2.82
C MET A 52 -12.17 -4.41 1.86
N LEU A 53 -12.48 -5.30 0.91
CA LEU A 53 -13.58 -5.12 -0.03
C LEU A 53 -14.94 -5.10 0.69
N ILE A 54 -15.17 -6.02 1.63
CA ILE A 54 -16.41 -6.08 2.41
C ILE A 54 -16.59 -4.81 3.23
N GLU A 55 -15.54 -4.38 3.95
CA GLU A 55 -15.56 -3.14 4.74
C GLU A 55 -15.84 -1.91 3.86
N LEU A 56 -15.30 -1.85 2.65
CA LEU A 56 -15.56 -0.76 1.70
C LEU A 56 -17.01 -0.77 1.20
N ILE A 57 -17.56 -1.93 0.89
CA ILE A 57 -18.97 -2.08 0.46
C ILE A 57 -19.90 -1.65 1.59
N LEU A 58 -19.67 -2.13 2.82
CA LEU A 58 -20.46 -1.75 3.99
C LEU A 58 -20.36 -0.24 4.26
N SER A 59 -19.18 0.34 4.16
CA SER A 59 -18.98 1.79 4.32
C SER A 59 -19.73 2.60 3.26
N THR A 60 -19.79 2.10 2.02
CA THR A 60 -20.52 2.76 0.91
C THR A 60 -22.03 2.64 1.09
N TRP A 61 -22.50 1.47 1.53
CA TRP A 61 -23.91 1.17 1.74
C TRP A 61 -24.50 1.92 2.93
N GLU A 62 -23.77 1.97 4.05
CA GLU A 62 -24.19 2.71 5.26
C GLU A 62 -24.00 4.22 5.12
N GLY A 63 -22.98 4.66 4.38
CA GLY A 63 -22.62 6.07 4.28
C GLY A 63 -23.42 6.92 3.30
N ALA A 64 -24.33 6.33 2.50
CA ALA A 64 -25.10 7.02 1.44
C ALA A 64 -24.23 8.00 0.63
N TYR A 65 -23.02 7.55 0.25
CA TYR A 65 -22.00 8.40 -0.38
C TYR A 65 -22.49 8.89 -1.75
N ASN A 66 -22.74 10.20 -1.87
CA ASN A 66 -22.98 10.83 -3.15
C ASN A 66 -21.61 10.98 -3.85
N LEU A 67 -21.40 10.28 -4.97
CA LEU A 67 -20.11 10.10 -5.67
C LEU A 67 -19.40 11.40 -6.12
N GLN A 68 -20.01 12.57 -5.91
CA GLN A 68 -19.47 13.87 -6.35
C GLN A 68 -19.18 14.89 -5.25
N CYS A 69 -19.73 14.80 -4.04
CA CYS A 69 -19.41 15.75 -2.96
C CYS A 69 -20.00 15.27 -1.62
N GLN A 70 -19.16 15.08 -0.62
CA GLN A 70 -19.59 14.85 0.76
C GLN A 70 -19.13 16.03 1.62
N ASN A 71 -20.05 16.61 2.38
CA ASN A 71 -19.75 17.70 3.31
C ASN A 71 -18.99 17.14 4.52
N LEU A 72 -17.79 17.67 4.73
CA LEU A 72 -16.75 17.23 5.68
C LEU A 72 -16.96 17.73 7.12
N ASP A 73 -18.18 18.08 7.51
CA ASP A 73 -18.44 18.74 8.80
C ASP A 73 -18.81 17.78 9.94
N SER A 74 -18.90 16.47 9.68
CA SER A 74 -19.10 15.49 10.76
C SER A 74 -18.35 14.21 10.42
N ALA A 75 -17.19 13.99 11.05
CA ALA A 75 -16.47 12.73 11.01
C ALA A 75 -17.34 11.63 11.65
N GLY A 76 -18.14 10.96 10.82
CA GLY A 76 -19.01 9.87 11.25
C GLY A 76 -18.25 8.57 11.46
N GLU A 77 -18.92 7.55 12.02
CA GLU A 77 -18.33 6.21 12.18
C GLU A 77 -17.88 5.59 10.83
N ALA A 78 -18.52 5.98 9.73
CA ALA A 78 -18.18 5.56 8.37
C ALA A 78 -16.79 6.07 7.92
N ASP A 79 -16.41 7.31 8.23
CA ASP A 79 -15.11 7.86 7.83
C ASP A 79 -13.95 7.18 8.57
N VAL A 80 -14.17 6.82 9.84
CA VAL A 80 -13.19 6.06 10.64
C VAL A 80 -13.01 4.65 10.08
N ARG A 81 -14.09 4.02 9.59
CA ARG A 81 -14.04 2.71 8.95
C ARG A 81 -13.26 2.77 7.64
N VAL A 82 -13.51 3.77 6.79
CA VAL A 82 -12.75 3.99 5.55
C VAL A 82 -11.26 4.25 5.83
N ALA A 83 -10.93 5.07 6.84
CA ALA A 83 -9.53 5.30 7.22
C ALA A 83 -8.81 4.01 7.65
N LYS A 84 -9.49 3.11 8.38
CA LYS A 84 -8.94 1.79 8.73
C LYS A 84 -8.71 0.92 7.50
N VAL A 85 -9.65 0.89 6.55
CA VAL A 85 -9.50 0.14 5.29
C VAL A 85 -8.32 0.66 4.48
N LEU A 86 -8.19 1.99 4.34
CA LEU A 86 -7.05 2.62 3.64
C LEU A 86 -5.71 2.29 4.29
N TRP A 87 -5.66 2.24 5.62
CA TRP A 87 -4.46 1.83 6.36
C TRP A 87 -4.11 0.36 6.11
N TRP A 88 -5.09 -0.54 6.17
CA TRP A 88 -4.88 -1.96 5.84
C TRP A 88 -4.47 -2.16 4.38
N TYR A 89 -5.00 -1.35 3.47
CA TYR A 89 -4.65 -1.40 2.06
C TYR A 89 -3.19 -1.01 1.83
N TYR A 90 -2.73 0.08 2.47
CA TYR A 90 -1.32 0.47 2.43
C TYR A 90 -0.39 -0.62 2.99
N PHE A 91 -0.79 -1.26 4.09
CA PHE A 91 -0.05 -2.38 4.65
C PHE A 91 0.00 -3.58 3.69
N SER A 92 -1.11 -3.90 3.01
CA SER A 92 -1.16 -4.94 1.98
C SER A 92 -0.16 -4.66 0.85
N LYS A 93 -0.01 -3.40 0.42
CA LYS A 93 0.98 -3.02 -0.60
C LYS A 93 2.43 -3.20 -0.13
N ALA A 94 2.71 -3.01 1.16
CA ALA A 94 4.02 -3.33 1.71
C ALA A 94 4.28 -4.84 1.72
N ILE A 95 3.26 -5.66 2.01
CA ILE A 95 3.35 -7.12 1.98
C ILE A 95 3.68 -7.59 0.56
N GLU A 96 3.04 -7.06 -0.49
CA GLU A 96 3.32 -7.40 -1.89
C GLU A 96 4.81 -7.28 -2.30
N PHE A 97 5.63 -6.47 -1.62
CA PHE A 97 7.08 -6.45 -1.86
C PHE A 97 7.79 -7.77 -1.50
N MET A 98 7.21 -8.59 -0.61
CA MET A 98 7.73 -9.92 -0.30
C MET A 98 7.54 -10.91 -1.44
N ASP A 99 6.53 -10.75 -2.31
CA ASP A 99 6.32 -11.64 -3.46
C ASP A 99 7.53 -11.67 -4.39
N THR A 100 8.07 -10.50 -4.66
CA THR A 100 9.31 -10.33 -5.42
C THR A 100 10.50 -10.99 -4.77
N ILE A 101 10.63 -10.93 -3.44
CA ILE A 101 11.70 -11.63 -2.73
C ILE A 101 11.55 -13.15 -2.92
N PHE A 102 10.33 -13.68 -2.82
CA PHE A 102 10.08 -15.09 -3.09
C PHE A 102 10.38 -15.48 -4.54
N PHE A 103 10.09 -14.64 -5.53
CA PHE A 103 10.46 -14.89 -6.93
C PHE A 103 11.99 -14.95 -7.12
N VAL A 104 12.73 -14.06 -6.46
CA VAL A 104 14.21 -14.07 -6.48
C VAL A 104 14.75 -15.35 -5.86
N LEU A 105 14.24 -15.75 -4.69
CA LEU A 105 14.65 -16.98 -3.98
C LEU A 105 14.31 -18.26 -4.76
N ARG A 106 13.28 -18.23 -5.61
CA ARG A 106 12.91 -19.34 -6.49
C ARG A 106 13.65 -19.34 -7.84
N LYS A 107 14.56 -18.38 -8.08
CA LYS A 107 15.21 -18.14 -9.38
C LYS A 107 14.21 -17.96 -10.53
N LYS A 108 13.01 -17.45 -10.26
CA LYS A 108 11.99 -17.17 -11.28
C LYS A 108 12.16 -15.76 -11.85
N ASN A 109 13.37 -15.44 -12.30
CA ASN A 109 13.72 -14.11 -12.81
C ASN A 109 12.90 -13.72 -14.05
N SER A 110 12.35 -14.68 -14.79
CA SER A 110 11.44 -14.42 -15.92
C SER A 110 10.13 -13.75 -15.50
N GLN A 111 9.71 -13.90 -14.24
CA GLN A 111 8.51 -13.25 -13.70
C GLN A 111 8.81 -11.85 -13.17
N ILE A 112 10.06 -11.57 -12.80
CA ILE A 112 10.53 -10.26 -12.31
C ILE A 112 10.86 -9.39 -13.53
N THR A 113 9.82 -8.93 -14.21
CA THR A 113 9.98 -8.01 -15.35
C THR A 113 10.18 -6.57 -14.87
N PHE A 114 10.70 -5.71 -15.74
CA PHE A 114 10.75 -4.26 -15.48
C PHE A 114 9.37 -3.72 -15.07
N LEU A 115 8.32 -4.16 -15.76
CA LEU A 115 6.95 -3.73 -15.49
C LEU A 115 6.51 -4.14 -14.08
N HIS A 116 6.81 -5.36 -13.65
CA HIS A 116 6.46 -5.83 -12.30
C HIS A 116 7.15 -4.98 -11.22
N VAL A 117 8.47 -4.78 -11.34
CA VAL A 117 9.22 -3.99 -10.36
C VAL A 117 8.78 -2.52 -10.36
N TYR A 118 8.58 -1.93 -11.53
CA TYR A 118 8.10 -0.56 -11.68
C TYR A 118 6.70 -0.39 -11.10
N HIS A 119 5.78 -1.31 -11.37
CA HIS A 119 4.43 -1.29 -10.85
C HIS A 119 4.42 -1.36 -9.32
N HIS A 120 5.11 -2.33 -8.71
CA HIS A 120 5.12 -2.45 -7.24
C HIS A 120 5.82 -1.26 -6.56
N ALA A 121 6.92 -0.75 -7.13
CA ALA A 121 7.59 0.44 -6.60
C ALA A 121 6.72 1.69 -6.70
N THR A 122 6.12 1.97 -7.86
CA THR A 122 5.31 3.18 -8.06
C THR A 122 3.99 3.13 -7.30
N MET A 123 3.29 1.99 -7.28
CA MET A 123 2.02 1.84 -6.55
C MET A 123 2.18 2.15 -5.07
N PHE A 124 3.23 1.66 -4.41
CA PHE A 124 3.47 1.94 -3.00
C PHE A 124 3.73 3.43 -2.72
N ASN A 125 4.51 4.10 -3.58
CA ASN A 125 4.80 5.52 -3.46
C ASN A 125 3.57 6.39 -3.75
N ILE A 126 2.78 6.04 -4.77
CA ILE A 126 1.52 6.73 -5.08
C ILE A 126 0.55 6.59 -3.91
N TRP A 127 0.42 5.39 -3.32
CA TRP A 127 -0.47 5.17 -2.19
C TRP A 127 -0.04 5.91 -0.92
N TRP A 128 1.28 6.06 -0.70
CA TRP A 128 1.78 6.95 0.35
C TRP A 128 1.38 8.41 0.12
N CYS A 129 1.49 8.91 -1.11
CA CYS A 129 1.01 10.24 -1.46
C CYS A 129 -0.50 10.34 -1.24
N VAL A 130 -1.27 9.34 -1.68
CA VAL A 130 -2.72 9.26 -1.48
C VAL A 130 -3.08 9.32 0.01
N MET A 131 -2.43 8.55 0.88
CA MET A 131 -2.73 8.61 2.33
C MET A 131 -2.35 9.95 2.97
N ASN A 132 -1.37 10.67 2.41
CA ASN A 132 -0.97 11.98 2.90
C ASN A 132 -1.81 13.12 2.34
N TRP A 133 -2.30 13.01 1.10
CA TRP A 133 -3.00 14.07 0.37
C TRP A 133 -4.52 13.86 0.32
N ILE A 134 -4.95 12.60 0.42
CA ILE A 134 -6.33 12.12 0.53
C ILE A 134 -6.52 11.47 1.91
N PRO A 135 -6.35 12.18 3.04
CA PRO A 135 -7.29 11.92 4.12
C PRO A 135 -8.66 12.35 3.58
N CYS A 136 -9.74 11.65 3.91
CA CYS A 136 -11.09 12.05 3.51
C CYS A 136 -11.26 13.58 3.75
N GLY A 137 -11.23 14.36 2.65
CA GLY A 137 -11.21 15.83 2.63
C GLY A 137 -9.89 16.53 2.98
N GLN A 138 -9.08 16.87 1.97
CA GLN A 138 -8.22 18.08 1.94
C GLN A 138 -7.24 18.35 3.10
N SER A 139 -6.96 17.45 4.04
CA SER A 139 -6.35 17.82 5.34
C SER A 139 -4.89 17.40 5.50
N LYS A 140 -4.06 17.69 4.49
CA LYS A 140 -2.67 18.11 4.76
C LYS A 140 -2.24 19.34 3.96
N LEU A 141 -2.78 19.57 2.77
CA LEU A 141 -2.53 20.82 2.05
C LEU A 141 -3.38 21.98 2.62
N LEU A 142 -4.59 21.71 3.14
CA LEU A 142 -5.32 22.72 3.91
C LEU A 142 -4.85 22.82 5.37
N LEU A 143 -4.11 21.88 5.96
CA LEU A 143 -3.61 22.13 7.33
C LEU A 143 -2.38 23.05 7.34
N SER A 144 -1.59 23.10 6.27
CA SER A 144 -0.53 24.11 6.10
C SER A 144 -1.04 25.43 5.48
N ILE A 145 -2.07 25.39 4.64
CA ILE A 145 -2.66 26.61 4.05
C ILE A 145 -3.71 27.27 4.97
N LYS A 146 -4.45 26.50 5.78
CA LYS A 146 -5.48 27.02 6.71
C LYS A 146 -4.91 27.36 8.10
N LEU A 147 -3.67 26.98 8.42
CA LEU A 147 -2.89 27.58 9.51
C LEU A 147 -2.20 28.91 9.12
N ARG A 148 -2.32 29.37 7.87
CA ARG A 148 -1.83 30.69 7.43
C ARG A 148 -2.92 31.66 6.97
N ALA A 149 -4.20 31.26 6.99
CA ALA A 149 -5.30 32.07 6.48
C ALA A 149 -6.49 32.22 7.47
N SER A 150 -6.22 32.16 8.78
CA SER A 150 -7.17 32.62 9.81
C SER A 150 -6.42 33.05 11.07
N CYS A 151 -5.69 34.16 10.93
CA CYS A 151 -5.45 35.17 11.97
C CYS A 151 -5.19 36.50 11.26
N THR A 152 -6.21 36.97 10.54
CA THR A 152 -6.63 38.37 10.30
C THR A 152 -7.93 38.32 9.53
#